data_AF-A0A967Z569-F1
#
_entry.id   AF-A0A967Z569-F1
#
_cell.length_a   1.000
_cell.length_b   1.000
_cell.length_c   1.000
_cell.angle_alpha   90.00
_cell.angle_beta   90.00
_cell.angle_gamma   90.00
#
_symmetry.space_group_name_H-M   'P 1'
#
loop_
_entity.id
_entity.type
_entity.pdbx_description
1 polymer ?
#
loop_
_entity_poly.entity_id
_entity_poly.type
_entity_poly.pdbx_seq_one_letter_code
_entity_poly.pdbx_strand_id
1 'polypeptide(L)'
;MNENLKIFFHISGITFSILLVSIVFVSYFGTPGLVRGVIYGYLVSLINILFAYYSIKWAFNKPNKTFFAVVLGGMGLRFVILISALFFVWKFSQVPLLGFIVSLVGFYLMLQVFEIRFIQKELNSRKVTF
;
A
#
# COMPACT_ATOMS: atom_id res chain seq x y z
N MET A 1 -1.90 5.27 23.66
CA MET A 1 -1.48 4.99 22.27
C MET A 1 -2.42 3.95 21.68
N ASN A 2 -3.29 4.35 20.74
CA ASN A 2 -4.41 3.53 20.24
C ASN A 2 -3.93 2.19 19.66
N GLU A 3 -4.63 1.09 19.95
CA GLU A 3 -4.32 -0.25 19.40
C GLU A 3 -4.19 -0.26 17.87
N ASN A 4 -5.02 0.53 17.19
CA ASN A 4 -4.97 0.70 15.74
C ASN A 4 -3.66 1.31 15.24
N LEU A 5 -3.00 2.14 16.06
CA LEU A 5 -1.69 2.71 15.73
C LEU A 5 -0.58 1.66 15.91
N LYS A 6 -0.64 0.82 16.94
CA LYS A 6 0.32 -0.28 17.14
C LYS A 6 0.25 -1.30 15.99
N ILE A 7 -0.96 -1.64 15.53
CA ILE A 7 -1.16 -2.55 14.39
C ILE A 7 -0.59 -1.94 13.11
N PHE A 8 -0.83 -0.64 12.86
CA PHE A 8 -0.25 0.06 11.73
C PHE A 8 1.28 0.01 11.73
N PHE A 9 1.92 0.35 12.85
CA PHE A 9 3.37 0.29 13.00
C PHE A 9 3.94 -1.12 12.84
N HIS A 10 3.22 -2.14 13.32
CA HIS A 10 3.61 -3.53 13.14
C HIS A 10 3.55 -3.96 11.68
N ILE A 11 2.51 -3.57 10.94
CA ILE A 11 2.34 -3.88 9.52
C ILE A 11 3.36 -3.12 8.65
N SER A 12 3.62 -1.85 8.94
CA SER A 12 4.70 -1.10 8.27
C SER A 12 6.06 -1.73 8.55
N GLY A 13 6.27 -2.24 9.77
CA GLY A 13 7.47 -2.99 10.14
C GLY A 13 7.64 -4.29 9.35
N ILE A 14 6.58 -5.11 9.25
CA ILE A 14 6.61 -6.37 8.48
C ILE A 14 6.91 -6.10 7.00
N THR A 15 6.25 -5.11 6.41
CA THR A 15 6.45 -4.76 5.00
C THR A 15 7.84 -4.18 4.73
N PHE A 16 8.42 -3.46 5.70
CA PHE A 16 9.81 -3.03 5.66
C PHE A 16 10.81 -4.19 5.77
N SER A 17 10.54 -5.20 6.62
CA SER A 17 11.36 -6.42 6.66
C SER A 17 11.31 -7.19 5.35
N ILE A 18 10.14 -7.29 4.71
CA ILE A 18 9.97 -7.93 3.40
C ILE A 18 10.71 -7.14 2.31
N LEU A 19 10.71 -5.81 2.36
CA LEU A 19 11.54 -4.97 1.50
C LEU A 19 13.03 -5.32 1.63
N LEU A 20 13.56 -5.40 2.86
CA LEU A 20 14.97 -5.72 3.09
C LEU A 20 15.34 -7.10 2.53
N VAL A 21 14.50 -8.10 2.77
CA VAL A 21 14.69 -9.45 2.20
C VAL A 21 14.64 -9.41 0.67
N SER A 22 13.72 -8.65 0.09
CA SER A 22 13.58 -8.49 -1.37
C SER A 22 14.79 -7.78 -1.97
N ILE A 23 15.33 -6.76 -1.30
CA ILE A 23 16.53 -6.04 -1.74
C ILE A 23 17.74 -6.97 -1.68
N VAL A 24 17.94 -7.70 -0.58
CA VAL A 24 19.07 -8.65 -0.43
C VAL A 24 19.00 -9.72 -1.52
N PHE A 25 17.82 -10.32 -1.72
CA PHE A 25 17.61 -11.34 -2.75
C PHE A 25 17.86 -10.81 -4.17
N VAL A 26 17.31 -9.65 -4.52
CA VAL A 26 17.49 -9.03 -5.83
C VAL A 26 18.93 -8.52 -6.03
N SER A 27 19.62 -8.11 -4.97
CA SER A 27 21.04 -7.73 -5.05
C SER A 27 21.97 -8.93 -5.27
N TYR A 28 21.57 -10.13 -4.81
CA TYR A 28 22.36 -11.35 -4.96
C TYR A 28 22.14 -12.02 -6.32
N PHE A 29 20.91 -11.94 -6.86
CA PHE A 29 20.52 -12.62 -8.11
C PHE A 29 20.26 -11.69 -9.31
N GLY A 30 20.25 -10.37 -9.12
CA GLY A 30 19.76 -9.40 -10.11
C GLY A 30 20.76 -8.32 -10.49
N THR A 31 20.37 -7.51 -11.48
CA THR A 31 21.15 -6.35 -11.92
C THR A 31 20.89 -5.13 -11.03
N PRO A 32 21.85 -4.19 -10.89
CA PRO A 32 21.69 -3.00 -10.06
C PRO A 32 20.49 -2.12 -10.46
N GLY A 33 19.99 -2.24 -11.70
CA GLY A 33 18.76 -1.59 -12.15
C GLY A 33 17.48 -2.14 -11.48
N LEU A 34 17.43 -3.45 -11.19
CA LEU A 34 16.27 -4.08 -10.55
C LEU A 34 16.08 -3.60 -9.11
N VAL A 35 17.18 -3.41 -8.36
CA VAL A 35 17.13 -2.91 -6.98
C VAL A 35 16.47 -1.53 -6.91
N ARG A 36 16.78 -0.64 -7.85
CA ARG A 36 16.14 0.69 -7.92
C ARG A 36 14.64 0.58 -8.18
N GLY A 37 14.23 -0.31 -9.09
CA GLY A 37 12.82 -0.56 -9.37
C GLY A 37 12.03 -1.02 -8.15
N VAL A 38 12.60 -1.93 -7.35
CA VAL A 38 11.98 -2.42 -6.10
C VAL A 38 11.84 -1.30 -5.07
N ILE A 39 12.87 -0.46 -4.91
CA ILE A 39 12.82 0.68 -3.99
C ILE A 39 11.73 1.68 -4.39
N TYR A 40 11.66 2.07 -5.67
CA TYR A 40 10.63 2.99 -6.15
C TYR A 40 9.22 2.39 -6.03
N GLY A 41 9.04 1.11 -6.37
CA GLY A 41 7.76 0.41 -6.20
C GLY A 41 7.29 0.38 -4.75
N TYR A 42 8.21 0.17 -3.81
CA TYR A 42 7.92 0.22 -2.38
C TYR A 42 7.55 1.62 -1.90
N LEU A 43 8.32 2.65 -2.29
CA LEU A 43 8.04 4.04 -1.89
C LEU A 43 6.66 4.50 -2.34
N VAL A 44 6.29 4.22 -3.61
CA VAL A 44 4.97 4.54 -4.14
C VAL A 44 3.88 3.83 -3.34
N SER A 45 4.08 2.54 -3.04
CA SER A 45 3.11 1.74 -2.28
C SER A 45 2.97 2.20 -0.82
N LEU A 46 4.07 2.67 -0.22
CA LEU A 46 4.09 3.19 1.14
C LEU A 46 3.33 4.52 1.27
N ILE A 47 3.52 5.44 0.32
CA ILE A 47 2.75 6.69 0.25
C ILE A 47 1.25 6.37 0.09
N ASN A 48 0.94 5.36 -0.72
CA ASN A 48 -0.44 4.95 -0.98
C ASN A 48 -1.15 4.44 0.28
N ILE A 49 -0.48 3.62 1.10
CA ILE A 49 -1.09 3.11 2.34
C ILE A 49 -1.20 4.19 3.43
N LEU A 50 -0.28 5.16 3.47
CA LEU A 50 -0.41 6.31 4.37
C LEU A 50 -1.67 7.12 4.04
N PHE A 51 -1.90 7.43 2.76
CA PHE A 51 -3.13 8.09 2.31
C PHE A 51 -4.37 7.27 2.68
N ALA A 52 -4.35 5.96 2.45
CA ALA A 52 -5.43 5.05 2.81
C ALA A 52 -5.78 5.14 4.30
N TYR A 53 -4.76 5.04 5.16
CA TYR A 53 -4.93 5.06 6.61
C TYR A 53 -5.55 6.37 7.11
N TYR A 54 -5.03 7.52 6.66
CA TYR A 54 -5.58 8.82 7.05
C TYR A 54 -7.02 8.99 6.56
N SER A 55 -7.31 8.57 5.34
CA SER A 55 -8.64 8.66 4.75
C SER A 55 -9.67 7.82 5.52
N ILE A 56 -9.32 6.57 5.87
CA ILE A 56 -10.18 5.68 6.66
C ILE A 56 -10.38 6.23 8.08
N LYS A 57 -9.31 6.69 8.74
CA LYS A 57 -9.39 7.25 10.08
C LYS A 57 -10.29 8.49 10.14
N TRP A 58 -10.23 9.34 9.12
CA TRP A 58 -11.12 10.50 9.00
C TRP A 58 -12.57 10.08 8.71
N ALA A 59 -12.76 9.10 7.82
CA ALA A 59 -14.07 8.58 7.46
C ALA A 59 -14.76 7.81 8.60
N PHE A 60 -14.00 7.34 9.60
CA PHE A 60 -14.53 6.56 10.71
C PHE A 60 -15.47 7.34 11.64
N ASN A 61 -15.52 8.66 11.62
CA ASN A 61 -16.53 9.42 12.37
C ASN A 61 -17.69 9.92 11.48
N LYS A 62 -17.75 9.46 10.23
CA LYS A 62 -18.77 9.86 9.25
C LYS A 62 -19.85 8.78 9.08
N PRO A 63 -21.04 9.15 8.56
CA PRO A 63 -22.11 8.20 8.26
C PRO A 63 -21.65 7.15 7.24
N ASN A 64 -22.24 5.95 7.30
CA ASN A 64 -21.84 4.79 6.49
C ASN A 64 -21.75 5.11 4.99
N LYS A 65 -22.68 5.92 4.47
CA LYS A 65 -22.68 6.36 3.06
C LYS A 65 -21.37 7.10 2.70
N THR A 66 -20.90 8.00 3.56
CA THR A 66 -19.64 8.73 3.38
C THR A 66 -18.43 7.82 3.60
N PHE A 67 -18.50 6.89 4.55
CA PHE A 67 -17.44 5.90 4.77
C PHE A 67 -17.20 5.03 3.52
N PHE A 68 -18.26 4.43 2.97
CA PHE A 68 -18.15 3.62 1.76
C PHE A 68 -17.72 4.46 0.54
N ALA A 69 -18.19 5.70 0.41
CA ALA A 69 -17.75 6.60 -0.65
C ALA A 69 -16.26 6.93 -0.56
N VAL A 70 -15.72 7.14 0.64
CA VAL A 70 -14.28 7.39 0.85
C VAL A 70 -13.45 6.13 0.60
N VAL A 71 -13.92 4.94 1.01
CA VAL A 71 -13.23 3.66 0.78
C VAL A 71 -13.22 3.30 -0.72
N LEU A 72 -14.37 3.35 -1.39
CA LEU A 72 -14.48 3.08 -2.83
C LEU A 72 -13.79 4.16 -3.67
N GLY A 73 -13.93 5.43 -3.30
CA GLY A 73 -13.23 6.55 -3.94
C GLY A 73 -11.71 6.43 -3.77
N GLY A 74 -11.25 5.99 -2.59
CA GLY A 74 -9.85 5.65 -2.34
C GLY A 74 -9.35 4.56 -3.28
N MET A 75 -10.11 3.47 -3.47
CA MET A 75 -9.75 2.44 -4.45
C MET A 75 -9.66 2.97 -5.89
N GLY A 76 -10.58 3.85 -6.30
CA GLY A 76 -10.50 4.51 -7.62
C GLY A 76 -9.23 5.34 -7.78
N LEU A 77 -8.90 6.15 -6.77
CA LEU A 77 -7.70 6.99 -6.77
C LEU A 77 -6.41 6.15 -6.81
N ARG A 78 -6.40 4.97 -6.19
CA ARG A 78 -5.27 4.02 -6.27
C ARG A 78 -5.01 3.51 -7.66
N PHE A 79 -6.04 3.19 -8.43
CA PHE A 79 -5.85 2.76 -9.81
C PHE A 79 -5.24 3.87 -10.66
N VAL A 80 -5.66 5.12 -10.45
CA VAL A 80 -5.06 6.28 -11.10
C VAL A 80 -3.59 6.43 -10.71
N ILE A 81 -3.25 6.29 -9.42
CA ILE A 81 -1.86 6.32 -8.95
C ILE A 81 -1.03 5.19 -9.56
N LEU A 82 -1.55 3.96 -9.60
CA LEU A 82 -0.88 2.80 -10.20
C LEU A 82 -0.56 3.02 -11.68
N ILE A 83 -1.56 3.46 -12.45
CA ILE A 83 -1.41 3.73 -13.89
C ILE A 83 -0.41 4.86 -14.11
N SER A 84 -0.52 5.94 -13.33
CA SER A 84 0.41 7.08 -13.39
C SER A 84 1.84 6.64 -13.06
N ALA A 85 2.04 5.86 -12.01
CA ALA A 85 3.35 5.33 -11.62
C ALA A 85 3.94 4.43 -12.71
N LEU A 86 3.12 3.56 -13.34
CA LEU A 86 3.54 2.76 -14.49
C LEU A 86 4.01 3.65 -15.65
N PHE A 87 3.21 4.66 -16.00
CA PHE A 87 3.53 5.58 -17.09
C PHE A 87 4.79 6.39 -16.82
N PHE A 88 4.98 6.88 -15.59
CA PHE A 88 6.18 7.60 -15.18
C PHE A 88 7.43 6.73 -15.27
N VAL A 89 7.39 5.51 -14.75
CA VAL A 89 8.55 4.61 -14.80
C VAL A 89 8.85 4.19 -16.23
N TRP A 90 7.83 3.90 -17.04
CA TRP A 90 8.01 3.57 -18.46
C TRP A 90 8.62 4.72 -19.26
N LYS A 91 8.19 5.97 -19.02
CA LYS A 91 8.62 7.13 -19.80
C LYS A 91 9.94 7.74 -19.33
N PHE A 92 10.22 7.75 -18.02
CA PHE A 92 11.38 8.44 -17.45
C PHE A 92 12.48 7.51 -16.95
N SER A 93 12.25 6.20 -16.84
CA SER A 93 13.22 5.29 -16.26
C SER A 93 13.63 4.19 -17.23
N GLN A 94 14.95 4.01 -17.42
CA GLN A 94 15.54 2.82 -18.08
C GLN A 94 15.52 1.58 -17.15
N VAL A 95 14.62 1.57 -16.17
CA VAL A 95 14.54 0.54 -15.15
C VAL A 95 13.84 -0.68 -15.75
N PRO A 96 14.32 -1.91 -15.50
CA PRO A 96 13.69 -3.12 -16.00
C PRO A 96 12.21 -3.19 -15.54
N LEU A 97 11.31 -3.03 -16.50
CA LEU A 97 9.87 -2.86 -16.30
C LEU A 97 9.27 -4.05 -15.51
N LEU A 98 9.75 -5.26 -15.78
CA LEU A 98 9.33 -6.48 -15.09
C LEU A 98 9.57 -6.41 -13.58
N GLY A 99 10.74 -5.96 -13.13
CA GLY A 99 11.05 -5.86 -11.71
C GLY A 99 10.21 -4.80 -10.99
N PHE A 100 9.95 -3.68 -11.67
CA PHE A 100 9.05 -2.67 -11.16
C PHE A 100 7.62 -3.18 -11.05
N ILE A 101 7.06 -3.82 -12.09
CA ILE A 101 5.68 -4.33 -12.07
C ILE A 101 5.50 -5.40 -10.99
N VAL A 102 6.41 -6.38 -10.90
CA VAL A 102 6.29 -7.48 -9.93
C VAL A 102 6.35 -6.96 -8.50
N SER A 103 7.29 -6.05 -8.21
CA SER A 103 7.39 -5.45 -6.87
C SER A 103 6.20 -4.56 -6.57
N LEU A 104 5.81 -3.68 -7.49
CA LEU A 104 4.65 -2.81 -7.34
C LEU A 104 3.37 -3.61 -7.06
N VAL A 105 3.04 -4.59 -7.91
CA VAL A 105 1.83 -5.41 -7.75
C VAL A 105 1.92 -6.28 -6.49
N GLY A 106 3.07 -6.89 -6.21
CA GLY A 106 3.26 -7.73 -5.03
C GLY A 106 3.06 -6.96 -3.73
N PHE A 107 3.77 -5.83 -3.56
CA PHE A 107 3.61 -4.98 -2.38
C PHE A 107 2.22 -4.35 -2.32
N TYR A 108 1.68 -3.91 -3.46
CA TYR A 108 0.33 -3.37 -3.53
C TYR A 108 -0.72 -4.35 -3.03
N LEU A 109 -0.73 -5.59 -3.54
CA LEU A 109 -1.70 -6.60 -3.13
C LEU A 109 -1.55 -6.95 -1.64
N MET A 110 -0.32 -7.05 -1.15
CA MET A 110 -0.07 -7.32 0.26
C MET A 110 -0.65 -6.21 1.15
N LEU A 111 -0.37 -4.95 0.82
CA LEU A 111 -0.86 -3.77 1.52
C LEU A 111 -2.39 -3.63 1.41
N GLN A 112 -2.98 -3.96 0.26
CA GLN A 112 -4.42 -3.97 0.02
C GLN A 112 -5.13 -4.99 0.94
N VAL A 113 -4.58 -6.18 1.10
CA VAL A 113 -5.14 -7.19 2.01
C VAL A 113 -5.16 -6.68 3.45
N PHE A 114 -4.10 -5.98 3.87
CA PHE A 114 -4.06 -5.37 5.21
C PHE A 114 -5.11 -4.28 5.38
N GLU A 115 -5.29 -3.43 4.38
CA GLU A 115 -6.31 -2.40 4.42
C GLU A 115 -7.72 -2.99 4.56
N ILE A 116 -8.04 -4.03 3.79
CA ILE A 116 -9.34 -4.72 3.88
C ILE A 116 -9.53 -5.30 5.28
N ARG A 117 -8.50 -5.94 5.87
CA ARG A 117 -8.55 -6.45 7.24
C ARG A 117 -8.76 -5.34 8.26
N PHE A 118 -8.11 -4.19 8.08
CA PHE A 118 -8.28 -3.02 8.93
C PHE A 118 -9.71 -2.48 8.87
N ILE A 119 -10.24 -2.31 7.65
CA ILE A 119 -11.64 -1.90 7.42
C ILE A 119 -12.61 -2.89 8.05
N GLN A 120 -12.40 -4.20 7.87
CA GLN A 120 -13.26 -5.23 8.46
C GLN A 120 -13.24 -5.19 9.98
N LYS A 121 -12.07 -5.07 10.61
CA LYS A 121 -11.95 -4.95 12.07
C LYS A 121 -12.75 -3.74 12.57
N GLU A 122 -12.56 -2.61 11.91
CA GLU A 122 -13.17 -1.34 12.30
C GLU A 122 -14.70 -1.32 12.06
N LEU A 123 -15.18 -1.95 10.97
CA LEU A 123 -16.61 -2.18 10.71
C LEU A 123 -17.24 -3.11 11.75
N ASN A 124 -16.51 -4.14 12.20
CA ASN A 124 -17.01 -5.07 13.20
C ASN A 124 -17.17 -4.37 14.56
N SER A 125 -16.24 -3.49 14.93
CA SER A 125 -16.34 -2.65 16.14
C SER A 125 -17.57 -1.73 16.13
N ARG A 126 -18.02 -1.24 14.97
CA ARG A 126 -19.28 -0.47 14.85
C ARG A 126 -20.55 -1.33 14.97
N LYS A 127 -20.49 -2.62 14.62
CA LYS A 127 -21.66 -3.53 14.70
C LYS A 127 -22.00 -3.94 16.13
N VAL A 128 -21.05 -3.91 17.06
CA VAL A 128 -21.28 -4.28 18.48
C VAL A 128 -22.02 -3.19 19.27
N THR A 129 -22.39 -2.07 18.63
CA THR A 129 -23.06 -0.92 19.28
C THR A 129 -24.52 -0.74 18.84
N PHE A 130 -25.17 -1.80 18.34
CA PHE A 130 -26.59 -1.84 18.01
C PHE A 130 -27.33 -2.83 18.89
#